data_AF-X8AG12-F1
#
_entry.id   AF-X8AG12-F1
#
_cell.length_a   1.000
_cell.length_b   1.000
_cell.length_c   1.000
_cell.angle_alpha   90.00
_cell.angle_beta   90.00
_cell.angle_gamma   90.00
#
_symmetry.space_group_name_H-M   'P 1'
#
loop_
_entity.id
_entity.type
_entity.pdbx_description
1 polymer ?
#
loop_
_entity_poly.entity_id
_entity_poly.type
_entity_poly.pdbx_seq_one_letter_code
_entity_poly.pdbx_strand_id
1 'polypeptide(L)'
;MNVPVKVYSATEDHDIKFHQVHAKDNGRIRYQRVCEVCGEVVEYRDVARAYESDDGQMVVITDEDLATLPEERSREIEVLEFVPAGDLDPMMYDRSYFLEPDSKTTKSYVLLAKHSPRPIG
;
A
#
# COMPACT_ATOMS: atom_id res chain seq x y z
N MET A 1 -2.25 -26.15 3.12
CA MET A 1 -3.12 -26.34 1.92
C MET A 1 -3.41 -24.96 1.40
N ASN A 2 -3.03 -24.64 0.17
CA ASN A 2 -3.05 -23.25 -0.30
C ASN A 2 -4.24 -23.07 -1.25
N VAL A 3 -4.99 -21.98 -1.08
CA VAL A 3 -6.16 -21.64 -1.90
C VAL A 3 -5.81 -20.37 -2.69
N PRO A 4 -5.53 -20.48 -4.00
CA PRO A 4 -5.19 -19.31 -4.80
C PRO A 4 -6.43 -18.42 -5.01
N VAL A 5 -6.26 -17.13 -4.77
CA VAL A 5 -7.31 -16.11 -4.89
C VAL A 5 -6.78 -14.84 -5.55
N LYS A 6 -7.65 -14.12 -6.25
CA LYS A 6 -7.44 -12.73 -6.68
C LYS A 6 -8.10 -11.80 -5.68
N VAL A 7 -7.47 -10.67 -5.41
CA VAL A 7 -7.94 -9.64 -4.48
C VAL A 7 -8.27 -8.38 -5.25
N TYR A 8 -9.47 -7.84 -5.04
CA TYR A 8 -9.94 -6.59 -5.65
C TYR A 8 -10.36 -5.62 -4.54
N SER A 9 -9.93 -4.36 -4.64
CA SER A 9 -10.42 -3.31 -3.73
C SER A 9 -11.93 -3.15 -3.90
N ALA A 10 -12.68 -3.09 -2.80
CA ALA A 10 -14.13 -2.84 -2.84
C ALA A 10 -14.47 -1.36 -3.06
N THR A 11 -13.49 -0.46 -2.94
CA THR A 11 -13.62 0.98 -3.19
C THR A 11 -12.78 1.37 -4.41
N GLU A 12 -13.35 2.22 -5.27
CA GLU A 12 -12.68 2.79 -6.44
C GLU A 12 -12.40 4.27 -6.13
N ASP A 13 -11.13 4.62 -5.92
CA ASP A 13 -10.70 6.01 -5.79
C ASP A 13 -10.76 6.67 -7.17
N HIS A 14 -11.82 7.43 -7.42
CA HIS A 14 -11.94 8.28 -8.61
C HIS A 14 -11.19 9.60 -8.40
N ASP A 15 -9.86 9.55 -8.31
CA ASP A 15 -9.06 10.78 -8.30
C ASP A 15 -9.00 11.39 -9.71
N ILE A 16 -9.76 12.47 -9.93
CA ILE A 16 -9.58 13.35 -11.08
C ILE A 16 -8.19 13.99 -10.96
N LYS A 17 -7.28 13.66 -11.89
CA LYS A 17 -5.92 14.18 -11.88
C LYS A 17 -5.89 15.62 -12.41
N PHE A 18 -5.72 16.57 -11.50
CA PHE A 18 -5.44 17.97 -11.86
C PHE A 18 -3.95 18.18 -12.17
N HIS A 19 -3.64 19.06 -13.11
CA HIS A 19 -2.27 19.54 -13.36
C HIS A 19 -2.15 21.00 -12.94
N GLN A 20 -1.05 21.34 -12.29
CA GLN A 20 -0.78 22.72 -11.87
C GLN A 20 -0.29 23.55 -13.05
N VAL A 21 -0.88 24.74 -13.19
CA VAL A 21 -0.51 25.73 -14.21
C VAL A 21 -0.26 27.09 -13.56
N HIS A 22 0.58 27.90 -14.18
CA HIS A 22 0.79 29.27 -13.77
C HIS A 22 -0.50 30.08 -14.02
N ALA A 23 -1.03 30.69 -12.96
CA ALA A 23 -2.36 31.32 -12.98
C ALA A 23 -2.51 32.45 -14.02
N LYS A 24 -1.41 33.05 -14.46
CA LYS A 24 -1.43 34.19 -15.39
C LYS A 24 -1.43 33.79 -16.86
N ASP A 25 -0.73 32.71 -17.22
CA ASP A 25 -0.50 32.34 -18.63
C ASP A 25 -0.80 30.86 -18.93
N ASN A 26 -1.30 30.11 -17.95
CA ASN A 26 -1.60 28.68 -18.03
C ASN A 26 -0.40 27.80 -18.42
N GLY A 27 0.84 28.31 -18.26
CA GLY A 27 2.05 27.52 -18.47
C GLY A 27 2.16 26.37 -17.47
N ARG A 28 2.66 25.20 -17.89
CA ARG A 28 2.92 24.07 -16.99
C ARG A 28 3.99 24.42 -15.97
N ILE A 29 3.72 24.14 -14.70
CA ILE A 29 4.71 24.28 -13.62
C ILE A 29 5.72 23.12 -13.69
N ARG A 30 7.01 23.44 -13.57
CA ARG A 30 8.10 22.48 -13.39
C ARG A 30 8.75 22.70 -12.04
N TYR A 31 9.07 21.60 -11.34
CA TYR A 31 9.79 21.63 -10.08
C TYR A 31 11.25 21.25 -10.30
N GLN A 32 12.15 21.95 -9.63
CA GLN A 32 13.57 21.61 -9.53
C GLN A 32 13.91 21.42 -8.06
N ARG A 33 14.76 20.43 -7.78
CA ARG A 33 15.33 20.22 -6.44
C ARG A 33 16.69 20.89 -6.44
N VAL A 34 16.96 21.74 -5.46
CA VAL A 34 18.22 22.47 -5.34
C VAL A 34 18.81 22.13 -3.99
N CYS A 35 20.07 21.70 -3.96
CA CYS A 35 20.77 21.42 -2.71
C CYS A 35 21.06 22.74 -1.97
N GLU A 36 20.67 22.84 -0.71
CA GLU A 36 20.90 24.06 0.08
C GLU A 36 22.37 24.33 0.39
N VAL A 37 23.21 23.30 0.37
CA VAL A 37 24.64 23.40 0.71
C VAL A 37 25.47 23.91 -0.47
N CYS A 38 25.28 23.34 -1.67
CA CYS A 38 26.06 23.68 -2.86
C CYS A 38 25.31 24.55 -3.88
N GLY A 39 23.98 24.72 -3.75
CA GLY A 39 23.16 25.49 -4.68
C GLY A 39 22.89 24.82 -6.03
N GLU A 40 23.35 23.58 -6.21
CA GLU A 40 23.19 22.85 -7.48
C GLU A 40 21.79 22.23 -7.61
N VAL A 41 21.28 22.22 -8.84
CA VAL A 41 20.04 21.49 -9.17
C VAL A 41 20.37 19.99 -9.20
N VAL A 42 19.70 19.22 -8.36
CA VAL A 42 19.94 17.77 -8.22
C VAL A 42 18.82 16.95 -8.86
N GLU A 43 19.19 15.84 -9.50
CA GLU A 43 18.23 14.87 -10.04
C GLU A 43 17.64 14.01 -8.92
N TYR A 44 16.45 13.44 -9.16
CA TYR A 44 15.77 12.60 -8.17
C TYR A 44 16.62 11.43 -7.69
N ARG A 45 17.38 10.79 -8.59
CA ARG A 45 18.26 9.66 -8.27
C ARG A 45 19.42 10.02 -7.34
N ASP A 46 19.76 11.30 -7.25
CA ASP A 46 20.87 11.79 -6.43
C ASP A 46 20.36 12.36 -5.08
N VAL A 47 19.06 12.20 -4.78
CA VAL A 47 18.44 12.61 -3.52
C VAL A 47 18.24 11.40 -2.62
N ALA A 48 18.98 11.34 -1.52
CA ALA A 48 18.81 10.32 -0.48
C ALA A 48 17.77 10.75 0.56
N ARG A 49 17.16 9.78 1.25
CA ARG A 49 16.28 10.01 2.40
C ARG A 49 17.13 10.00 3.67
N ALA A 50 16.88 10.92 4.60
CA ALA A 50 17.53 10.89 5.91
C ALA A 50 16.49 10.92 7.03
N TYR A 51 16.78 10.21 8.11
CA TYR A 51 16.01 10.22 9.34
C TYR A 51 16.84 10.88 10.44
N GLU A 52 16.24 11.80 11.17
CA GLU A 52 16.85 12.46 12.33
C GLU A 52 16.19 11.92 13.60
N SER A 53 16.99 11.34 14.48
CA SER A 53 16.55 10.86 15.80
C SER A 53 16.32 12.04 16.76
N ASP A 54 15.55 11.82 17.82
CA ASP A 54 15.29 12.82 18.87
C ASP A 54 16.58 13.35 19.52
N ASP A 55 17.65 12.54 19.50
CA ASP A 55 18.98 12.89 19.99
C ASP A 55 19.83 13.71 18.98
N GLY A 56 19.25 14.10 17.84
CA GLY A 56 19.91 14.89 16.78
C GLY A 56 20.85 14.09 15.87
N GLN A 57 20.81 12.76 15.93
CA GLN A 57 21.58 11.90 15.02
C GLN A 57 20.86 11.76 13.69
N MET A 58 21.51 12.18 12.60
CA MET A 58 21.00 12.03 11.24
C MET A 58 21.57 10.77 10.59
N VAL A 59 20.69 9.91 10.10
CA VAL A 59 21.04 8.67 9.38
C VAL A 59 20.45 8.74 7.97
N VAL A 60 21.29 8.62 6.95
CA VAL A 60 20.84 8.49 5.57
C VAL A 60 20.36 7.07 5.34
N ILE A 61 19.12 6.92 4.87
CA ILE A 61 18.48 5.65 4.53
C ILE A 61 18.56 5.48 3.01
N THR A 62 19.32 4.49 2.57
CA THR A 62 19.42 4.09 1.17
C THR A 62 18.32 3.10 0.79
N ASP A 63 18.09 2.91 -0.51
CA ASP A 63 17.14 1.89 -0.96
C ASP A 63 17.65 0.46 -0.66
N GLU A 64 18.98 0.27 -0.60
CA GLU A 64 19.61 -0.97 -0.15
C GLU A 64 19.31 -1.26 1.32
N ASP A 65 19.37 -0.26 2.20
CA ASP A 65 19.01 -0.41 3.62
C ASP A 65 17.56 -0.88 3.77
N LEU A 66 16.65 -0.27 3.00
CA LEU A 66 15.24 -0.70 2.96
C LEU A 66 15.07 -2.12 2.42
N ALA A 67 15.90 -2.55 1.46
CA ALA A 67 15.86 -3.90 0.92
C ALA A 67 16.38 -4.97 1.91
N THR A 68 17.18 -4.57 2.90
CA THR A 68 17.63 -5.48 3.98
C THR A 68 16.64 -5.61 5.13
N LEU A 69 15.62 -4.75 5.19
CA LEU A 69 14.55 -4.91 6.17
C LEU A 69 13.89 -6.26 5.96
N PRO A 70 13.52 -6.97 7.05
CA PRO A 70 12.75 -8.20 6.94
C PRO A 70 11.41 -7.85 6.31
N GLU A 71 11.36 -7.96 5.00
CA GLU A 71 10.18 -7.67 4.25
C GLU A 71 9.22 -8.83 4.48
N GLU A 72 8.15 -8.60 5.22
CA GLU A 72 6.97 -9.47 5.28
C GLU A 72 6.27 -9.42 3.91
N ARG A 73 7.00 -9.83 2.86
CA ARG A 73 6.60 -9.80 1.45
C ARG A 73 5.87 -11.10 1.07
N SER A 74 5.34 -11.85 2.04
CA SER A 74 4.50 -13.00 1.74
C SER A 74 3.16 -12.49 1.22
N ARG A 75 2.86 -12.78 -0.04
CA ARG A 75 1.52 -12.58 -0.62
C ARG A 75 0.52 -13.65 -0.16
N GLU A 76 0.80 -14.30 0.96
CA GLU A 76 -0.01 -15.35 1.55
C GLU A 76 -0.88 -14.73 2.65
N ILE A 77 -2.16 -15.07 2.63
CA ILE A 77 -3.09 -14.71 3.70
C ILE A 77 -3.21 -15.94 4.58
N GLU A 78 -2.67 -15.88 5.79
CA GLU A 78 -2.81 -16.95 6.76
C GLU A 78 -4.19 -16.85 7.45
N VAL A 79 -4.95 -17.95 7.41
CA VAL A 79 -6.23 -18.03 8.11
C VAL A 79 -5.97 -18.51 9.52
N LEU A 80 -6.01 -17.60 10.49
CA LEU A 80 -5.81 -17.91 11.91
C LEU A 80 -7.04 -18.62 12.50
N GLU A 81 -8.23 -18.06 12.27
CA GLU A 81 -9.49 -18.58 12.80
C GLU A 81 -10.72 -18.04 12.05
N PHE A 82 -11.88 -18.65 12.31
CA PHE A 82 -13.19 -18.19 11.84
C PHE A 82 -14.01 -17.73 13.04
N VAL A 83 -14.19 -16.42 13.18
CA VAL A 83 -14.99 -15.80 14.25
C VAL A 83 -16.34 -15.29 13.73
N PRO A 84 -17.42 -15.37 14.52
CA PRO A 84 -18.67 -14.70 14.20
C PRO A 84 -18.48 -13.22 13.83
N ALA A 85 -19.16 -12.74 12.79
CA ALA A 85 -19.01 -11.36 12.32
C ALA A 85 -19.37 -10.30 13.40
N GLY A 86 -20.22 -10.65 14.37
CA GLY A 86 -20.60 -9.77 15.48
C GLY A 86 -19.51 -9.58 16.54
N ASP A 87 -18.45 -10.39 16.51
CA ASP A 87 -17.32 -10.28 17.43
C ASP A 87 -16.27 -9.26 16.96
N LEU A 88 -16.43 -8.70 15.76
CA LEU A 88 -15.57 -7.66 15.19
C LEU A 88 -16.28 -6.30 15.22
N ASP A 89 -15.67 -5.32 15.88
CA ASP A 89 -16.12 -3.93 15.85
C ASP A 89 -15.92 -3.35 14.44
N PRO A 90 -16.97 -2.83 13.77
CA PRO A 90 -16.85 -2.22 12.45
C PRO A 90 -15.84 -1.08 12.35
N MET A 91 -15.53 -0.38 13.46
CA MET A 91 -14.49 0.66 13.48
C MET A 91 -13.07 0.12 13.23
N MET A 92 -12.87 -1.19 13.38
CA MET A 92 -11.57 -1.85 13.15
C MET A 92 -11.33 -2.21 11.68
N TYR A 93 -12.31 -2.01 10.79
CA TYR A 93 -12.13 -2.24 9.36
C TYR A 93 -11.43 -1.04 8.70
N ASP A 94 -10.23 -1.27 8.14
CA ASP A 94 -9.50 -0.26 7.36
C ASP A 94 -9.96 -0.26 5.89
N ARG A 95 -9.75 -1.38 5.18
CA ARG A 95 -10.11 -1.52 3.76
C ARG A 95 -10.82 -2.84 3.50
N SER A 96 -11.88 -2.76 2.70
CA SER A 96 -12.66 -3.92 2.28
C SER A 96 -12.17 -4.44 0.92
N TYR A 97 -12.07 -5.76 0.80
CA TYR A 97 -11.60 -6.42 -0.41
C TYR A 97 -12.55 -7.55 -0.83
N PHE A 98 -12.75 -7.71 -2.13
CA PHE A 98 -13.41 -8.87 -2.72
C PHE A 98 -12.38 -9.91 -3.13
N LEU A 99 -12.67 -11.18 -2.84
CA LEU A 99 -11.86 -12.33 -3.24
C LEU A 99 -12.56 -13.12 -4.35
N GLU A 100 -11.79 -13.55 -5.34
CA GLU A 100 -12.22 -14.47 -6.41
C GLU A 100 -11.26 -15.67 -6.47
N PRO A 101 -11.73 -16.91 -6.69
CA PRO A 101 -10.83 -18.05 -6.84
C PRO A 101 -9.93 -17.90 -8.08
N ASP A 102 -8.62 -18.01 -7.88
CA ASP A 102 -7.60 -17.98 -8.95
C ASP A 102 -7.13 -19.39 -9.32
N SER A 103 -8.07 -20.29 -9.57
CA SER A 103 -7.73 -21.64 -10.06
C SER A 103 -8.88 -22.29 -10.81
N LYS A 104 -8.53 -23.23 -11.69
CA LYS A 104 -9.51 -24.07 -12.42
C LYS A 104 -10.31 -24.99 -11.49
N THR A 105 -9.83 -25.24 -10.27
CA THR A 105 -10.50 -26.10 -9.27
C THR A 105 -10.95 -25.24 -8.09
N THR A 106 -12.17 -24.75 -8.14
CA THR A 106 -12.74 -23.83 -7.14
C THR A 106 -13.22 -24.52 -5.86
N LYS A 107 -13.13 -25.86 -5.76
CA LYS A 107 -13.67 -26.64 -4.64
C LYS A 107 -13.15 -26.16 -3.28
N SER A 108 -11.84 -25.95 -3.16
CA SER A 108 -11.20 -25.49 -1.92
C SER A 108 -11.66 -24.10 -1.51
N TYR A 109 -11.81 -23.19 -2.47
CA TYR A 109 -12.35 -21.84 -2.25
C TYR A 109 -13.81 -21.88 -1.79
N VAL A 110 -14.63 -22.71 -2.43
CA VAL A 110 -16.05 -22.86 -2.06
C VAL A 110 -16.21 -23.46 -0.65
N LEU A 111 -15.35 -24.40 -0.26
CA LEU A 111 -15.38 -24.96 1.09
C LEU A 111 -15.03 -23.90 2.13
N LEU A 112 -13.97 -23.11 1.88
CA LEU A 112 -13.57 -21.97 2.71
C LEU A 112 -14.74 -20.97 2.85
N ALA A 113 -15.32 -20.53 1.72
CA ALA A 113 -16.42 -19.57 1.70
C ALA A 113 -17.69 -20.06 2.40
N LYS A 114 -17.95 -21.37 2.42
CA LYS A 114 -19.12 -21.96 3.11
C LYS A 114 -18.95 -22.01 4.63
N HIS A 115 -17.71 -22.17 5.11
CA HIS A 115 -17.41 -22.26 6.54
C HIS A 115 -17.02 -20.89 7.12
N SER A 116 -16.78 -19.90 6.26
CA SER A 116 -16.68 -18.51 6.65
C SER A 116 -18.04 -17.98 7.11
N PRO A 117 -18.12 -17.27 8.25
CA PRO A 117 -19.34 -16.61 8.69
C PRO A 117 -19.78 -15.60 7.64
N ARG A 118 -21.07 -15.63 7.26
CA ARG A 118 -21.60 -14.70 6.26
C ARG A 118 -21.59 -13.27 6.80
N PRO A 119 -21.13 -12.28 6.02
CA PRO A 119 -21.34 -10.89 6.37
C PRO A 119 -22.84 -10.61 6.43
N ILE A 120 -23.24 -9.81 7.42
CA ILE A 120 -24.58 -9.25 7.52
C ILE A 120 -24.67 -8.21 6.40
N GLY A 121 -25.52 -8.48 5.41
CA GLY A 121 -25.88 -7.51 4.38
C GLY A 121 -26.91 -6.51 4.87
#